data_AF-A0A7V4MYU3-F1
#
_entry.id   AF-A0A7V4MYU3-F1
#
_cell.length_a   1.000
_cell.length_b   1.000
_cell.length_c   1.000
_cell.angle_alpha   90.00
_cell.angle_beta   90.00
_cell.angle_gamma   90.00
#
_symmetry.space_group_name_H-M   'P 1'
#
loop_
_entity.id
_entity.type
_entity.pdbx_description
1 polymer ?
#
loop_
_entity_poly.entity_id
_entity_poly.type
_entity_poly.pdbx_seq_one_letter_code
_entity_poly.pdbx_strand_id
1 'polypeptide(L)'
;MRAALRQSRRIWTVSTGPLCHRQRPFARIVVGRCGRHHHHGGSSLRRGSGRVKILVLNCGSSSVKYELHDVSQHRALAQGVIDRIGEVGEVLTAPRGEVAVVEPAGVRVRDHGEALELVIARLLAPDSGALKDLGEVAAVGHRVVHGGARFSSAVRVTPEVMSAIEECATLAPLHNPPALVGIKEAMRLLPGVPQVAVFDTAFHSTLPPRAHVYALPYSYYEQHGLRRYGFHGLSYQYVSRRLDESLGGRLRELKVVIAHLGNGASITALADGRSVDTSMGLTPLEGLMMGSRGGDLDPGLLLFLMREQGLSVEELNNLLNHGSGLLGLSGRSNDMRDILAGVAEGDERCRLAFDAYCYRIKKYVGAYAAVLGGLDVLVFTGGVGE
;
A
#
# COMPACT_ATOMS: atom_id res chain seq x y z
N MET A 1 21.74 -43.94 -19.27
CA MET A 1 20.81 -43.39 -18.26
C MET A 1 21.52 -42.31 -17.45
N ARG A 2 21.27 -41.03 -17.75
CA ARG A 2 21.40 -39.85 -16.86
C ARG A 2 21.12 -38.60 -17.70
N ALA A 3 19.85 -38.22 -17.79
CA ALA A 3 19.42 -36.90 -18.23
C ALA A 3 19.02 -36.13 -16.98
N ALA A 4 19.69 -35.01 -16.70
CA ALA A 4 19.36 -34.13 -15.58
C ALA A 4 19.05 -32.73 -16.13
N LEU A 5 17.74 -32.50 -16.28
CA LEU A 5 16.98 -31.25 -16.16
C LEU A 5 17.78 -29.94 -16.03
N ARG A 6 17.85 -29.18 -17.13
CA ARG A 6 18.00 -27.72 -17.10
C ARG A 6 16.62 -27.10 -16.81
N GLN A 7 16.38 -26.66 -15.58
CA GLN A 7 15.24 -25.78 -15.29
C GLN A 7 15.57 -24.37 -15.79
N SER A 8 14.82 -23.89 -16.79
CA SER A 8 14.85 -22.50 -17.23
C SER A 8 14.16 -21.61 -16.19
N ARG A 9 14.91 -20.82 -15.44
CA ARG A 9 14.35 -19.68 -14.69
C ARG A 9 13.93 -18.61 -15.70
N ARG A 10 12.63 -18.36 -15.85
CA ARG A 10 12.13 -17.19 -16.58
C ARG A 10 11.97 -16.04 -15.59
N ILE A 11 12.85 -15.05 -15.68
CA ILE A 11 12.69 -13.76 -15.02
C ILE A 11 11.74 -12.96 -15.91
N TRP A 12 10.58 -12.57 -15.39
CA TRP A 12 9.66 -11.67 -16.07
C TRP A 12 9.81 -10.29 -15.44
N THR A 13 10.49 -9.37 -16.12
CA THR A 13 10.49 -7.95 -15.79
C THR A 13 9.26 -7.29 -16.42
N VAL A 14 8.37 -6.75 -15.60
CA VAL A 14 7.29 -5.88 -16.07
C VAL A 14 7.81 -4.45 -16.04
N SER A 15 8.39 -4.00 -17.13
CA SER A 15 8.87 -2.61 -17.28
C SER A 15 7.68 -1.65 -17.42
N THR A 16 7.67 -0.61 -16.60
CA THR A 16 6.85 0.59 -16.80
C THR A 16 7.72 1.69 -17.40
N GLY A 17 7.70 1.83 -18.73
CA GLY A 17 8.27 3.01 -19.37
C GLY A 17 8.01 3.05 -20.87
N PRO A 18 7.89 4.24 -21.49
CA PRO A 18 8.15 4.39 -22.91
C PRO A 18 9.54 5.02 -23.11
N LEU A 19 10.48 4.22 -23.61
CA LEU A 19 11.61 4.73 -24.39
C LEU A 19 11.22 4.70 -25.87
N CYS A 20 11.30 5.88 -26.50
CA CYS A 20 11.03 6.11 -27.90
C CYS A 20 12.30 5.87 -28.72
N HIS A 21 12.31 4.91 -29.67
CA HIS A 21 12.47 5.16 -31.11
C HIS A 21 12.80 3.89 -31.93
N ARG A 22 11.94 3.64 -32.94
CA ARG A 22 12.17 3.14 -34.31
C ARG A 22 12.98 1.84 -34.52
N GLN A 23 12.29 0.76 -34.94
CA GLN A 23 12.18 0.26 -36.34
C GLN A 23 11.32 -1.04 -36.38
N ARG A 24 10.52 -1.22 -37.45
CA ARG A 24 9.68 -2.40 -37.78
C ARG A 24 10.45 -3.39 -38.71
N PRO A 25 9.94 -4.56 -39.19
CA PRO A 25 8.58 -5.18 -39.10
C PRO A 25 8.50 -6.72 -38.89
N PHE A 26 7.25 -7.23 -38.87
CA PHE A 26 6.73 -8.62 -38.95
C PHE A 26 6.64 -9.38 -37.59
N ALA A 27 5.53 -10.02 -37.19
CA ALA A 27 4.47 -10.69 -37.94
C ALA A 27 3.04 -10.42 -37.41
N ARG A 28 2.07 -10.45 -38.32
CA ARG A 28 0.63 -10.43 -38.08
C ARG A 28 0.18 -11.77 -37.47
N ILE A 29 -0.65 -11.73 -36.43
CA ILE A 29 -1.58 -12.83 -36.12
C ILE A 29 -3.00 -12.27 -36.21
N VAL A 30 -3.76 -12.84 -37.14
CA VAL A 30 -5.18 -12.61 -37.37
C VAL A 30 -5.96 -13.49 -36.40
N VAL A 31 -6.86 -12.91 -35.61
CA VAL A 31 -7.89 -13.69 -34.90
C VAL A 31 -9.25 -13.30 -35.48
N GLY A 32 -9.90 -14.30 -36.05
CA GLY A 32 -11.16 -14.17 -36.79
C GLY A 32 -12.35 -13.80 -35.91
N ARG A 33 -13.26 -13.02 -36.50
CA ARG A 33 -14.62 -12.77 -36.00
C ARG A 33 -15.56 -13.91 -36.39
N CYS A 34 -16.34 -14.39 -35.45
CA CYS A 34 -17.62 -15.08 -35.64
C CYS A 34 -18.34 -15.04 -34.28
N GLY A 35 -19.63 -14.74 -34.08
CA GLY A 35 -20.77 -14.34 -34.90
C GLY A 35 -21.84 -13.78 -33.94
N ARG A 36 -22.82 -13.04 -34.47
CA ARG A 36 -23.95 -12.44 -33.73
C ARG A 36 -24.98 -13.52 -33.34
N HIS A 37 -25.76 -13.30 -32.26
CA HIS A 37 -27.22 -13.39 -32.28
C HIS A 37 -27.91 -12.78 -31.03
N HIS A 38 -28.93 -11.98 -31.35
CA HIS A 38 -30.20 -11.59 -30.69
C HIS A 38 -30.32 -10.88 -29.33
N HIS A 39 -31.12 -9.80 -29.42
CA HIS A 39 -31.71 -8.92 -28.42
C HIS A 39 -32.81 -9.59 -27.59
N HIS A 40 -32.91 -9.20 -26.30
CA HIS A 40 -34.19 -8.88 -25.67
C HIS A 40 -34.03 -7.68 -24.71
N GLY A 41 -35.08 -6.86 -24.66
CA GLY A 41 -35.10 -5.52 -24.08
C GLY A 41 -35.16 -5.47 -22.55
N GLY A 42 -34.64 -4.37 -22.01
CA GLY A 42 -34.73 -3.99 -20.59
C GLY A 42 -34.28 -2.54 -20.41
N SER A 43 -35.22 -1.70 -19.98
CA SER A 43 -35.11 -0.33 -19.46
C SER A 43 -33.84 0.48 -19.74
N SER A 44 -34.00 1.57 -20.52
CA SER A 44 -32.97 2.59 -20.75
C SER A 44 -32.66 3.37 -19.47
N LEU A 45 -31.71 2.87 -18.67
CA LEU A 45 -30.83 3.76 -17.92
C LEU A 45 -30.11 4.60 -18.96
N ARG A 46 -30.26 5.93 -18.90
CA ARG A 46 -29.47 6.88 -19.69
C ARG A 46 -27.99 6.59 -19.40
N ARG A 47 -27.35 5.75 -20.22
CA ARG A 47 -25.90 5.64 -20.31
C ARG A 47 -25.41 6.90 -20.99
N GLY A 48 -25.37 8.00 -20.23
CA GLY A 48 -24.43 9.06 -20.56
C GLY A 48 -23.06 8.40 -20.57
N SER A 49 -22.31 8.58 -21.66
CA SER A 49 -20.89 8.21 -21.77
C SER A 49 -20.02 9.11 -20.88
N GLY A 50 -20.48 9.40 -19.66
CA GLY A 50 -19.83 10.27 -18.70
C GLY A 50 -18.54 9.62 -18.24
N ARG A 51 -17.42 10.31 -18.44
CA ARG A 51 -16.13 9.93 -17.86
C ARG A 51 -16.33 9.82 -16.35
N VAL A 52 -16.14 8.62 -15.80
CA VAL A 52 -16.24 8.40 -14.36
C VAL A 52 -14.91 8.80 -13.75
N LYS A 53 -14.85 9.95 -13.06
CA LYS A 53 -13.65 10.39 -12.36
C LYS A 53 -13.73 10.03 -10.88
N ILE A 54 -12.70 9.37 -10.35
CA ILE A 54 -12.60 9.01 -8.93
C ILE A 54 -11.40 9.74 -8.33
N LEU A 55 -11.65 10.50 -7.26
CA LEU A 55 -10.58 11.08 -6.44
C LEU A 55 -10.12 10.04 -5.42
N VAL A 56 -8.83 9.77 -5.33
CA VAL A 56 -8.25 8.85 -4.35
C VAL A 56 -7.43 9.67 -3.37
N LEU A 57 -7.67 9.47 -2.07
CA LEU A 57 -7.02 10.18 -0.99
C LEU A 57 -6.32 9.21 -0.04
N ASN A 58 -5.12 9.58 0.37
CA ASN A 58 -4.35 8.92 1.41
C ASN A 58 -3.83 9.98 2.38
N CYS A 59 -4.52 10.11 3.52
CA CYS A 59 -4.19 11.08 4.55
C CYS A 59 -3.32 10.42 5.63
N GLY A 60 -2.06 10.84 5.73
CA GLY A 60 -1.15 10.51 6.81
C GLY A 60 -1.17 11.57 7.92
N SER A 61 -0.39 11.37 8.98
CA SER A 61 -0.32 12.30 10.12
C SER A 61 0.07 13.73 9.72
N SER A 62 0.96 13.89 8.74
CA SER A 62 1.50 15.18 8.30
C SER A 62 1.41 15.40 6.78
N SER A 63 0.67 14.55 6.06
CA SER A 63 0.58 14.66 4.60
C SER A 63 -0.77 14.20 4.03
N VAL A 64 -1.12 14.72 2.86
CA VAL A 64 -2.20 14.22 2.01
C VAL A 64 -1.64 13.90 0.63
N LYS A 65 -1.72 12.64 0.24
CA LYS A 65 -1.46 12.20 -1.13
C LYS A 65 -2.78 12.04 -1.86
N TYR A 66 -2.84 12.52 -3.09
CA TYR A 66 -4.05 12.42 -3.91
C TYR A 66 -3.75 12.02 -5.34
N GLU A 67 -4.71 11.32 -5.94
CA GLU A 67 -4.74 11.07 -7.38
C GLU A 67 -6.17 11.19 -7.89
N LEU A 68 -6.36 11.81 -9.05
CA LEU A 68 -7.65 11.82 -9.74
C LEU A 68 -7.56 10.86 -10.93
N HIS A 69 -8.43 9.85 -10.97
CA HIS A 69 -8.44 8.82 -12.02
C HIS A 69 -9.66 8.93 -12.91
N ASP A 70 -9.47 8.83 -14.22
CA ASP A 70 -10.53 8.48 -15.16
C ASP A 70 -10.57 6.94 -15.27
N VAL A 71 -11.52 6.31 -14.59
CA VAL A 71 -11.62 4.86 -14.57
C VAL A 71 -12.16 4.29 -15.89
N SER A 72 -12.84 5.10 -16.70
CA SER A 72 -13.28 4.68 -18.03
C SER A 72 -12.12 4.55 -19.02
N GLN A 73 -11.03 5.29 -18.77
CA GLN A 73 -9.81 5.27 -19.57
C GLN A 73 -8.63 4.59 -18.87
N HIS A 74 -8.84 4.03 -17.67
CA HIS A 74 -7.82 3.43 -16.82
C HIS A 74 -6.54 4.29 -16.70
N ARG A 75 -6.70 5.59 -16.44
CA ARG A 75 -5.56 6.51 -16.31
C ARG A 75 -5.74 7.55 -15.21
N ALA A 76 -4.62 7.90 -14.56
CA ALA A 76 -4.53 9.09 -13.74
C ALA A 76 -4.62 10.36 -14.62
N LEU A 77 -5.36 11.35 -14.14
CA LEU A 77 -5.50 12.69 -14.72
C LEU A 77 -4.59 13.69 -14.00
N ALA A 78 -4.50 13.58 -12.68
CA ALA A 78 -3.67 14.42 -11.82
C ALA A 78 -3.19 13.60 -10.62
N GLN A 79 -2.04 13.97 -10.06
CA GLN A 79 -1.51 13.41 -8.83
C GLN A 79 -0.74 14.48 -8.05
N GLY A 80 -0.67 14.32 -6.73
CA GLY A 80 0.15 15.20 -5.91
C GLY A 80 0.26 14.78 -4.47
N VAL A 81 1.13 15.49 -3.76
CA VAL A 81 1.38 15.34 -2.33
C VAL A 81 1.44 16.74 -1.72
N ILE A 82 0.67 16.94 -0.66
CA ILE A 82 0.87 18.03 0.29
C ILE A 82 1.56 17.40 1.49
N ASP A 83 2.79 17.85 1.78
CA ASP A 83 3.58 17.34 2.89
C ASP A 83 3.81 18.43 3.96
N ARG A 84 4.23 18.00 5.15
CA ARG A 84 4.49 18.86 6.32
C ARG A 84 3.30 19.74 6.72
N ILE A 85 2.10 19.16 6.73
CA ILE A 85 0.89 19.80 7.27
C ILE A 85 1.14 20.18 8.74
N GLY A 86 0.82 21.42 9.09
CA GLY A 86 1.11 22.05 10.39
C GLY A 86 2.42 22.87 10.38
N GLU A 87 3.28 22.69 9.39
CA GLU A 87 4.57 23.36 9.23
C GLU A 87 4.62 24.18 7.92
N VAL A 88 5.80 24.73 7.60
CA VAL A 88 6.07 25.31 6.28
C VAL A 88 6.53 24.18 5.35
N GLY A 89 5.67 23.84 4.39
CA GLY A 89 5.83 22.67 3.53
C GLY A 89 6.03 23.00 2.06
N GLU A 90 6.32 21.94 1.31
CA GLU A 90 6.30 21.96 -0.15
C GLU A 90 5.01 21.28 -0.64
N VAL A 91 4.42 21.86 -1.68
CA VAL A 91 3.27 21.26 -2.36
C VAL A 91 3.79 20.75 -3.69
N LEU A 92 3.71 19.44 -3.88
CA LEU A 92 4.13 18.77 -5.11
C LEU A 92 2.88 18.36 -5.89
N THR A 93 2.61 19.02 -7.01
CA THR A 93 1.49 18.65 -7.89
C THR A 93 1.98 18.43 -9.31
N ALA A 94 1.58 17.33 -9.93
CA ALA A 94 1.88 17.04 -11.32
C ALA A 94 0.58 16.72 -12.09
N PRO A 95 0.21 17.54 -13.10
CA PRO A 95 -0.59 17.05 -14.21
C PRO A 95 0.18 15.89 -14.86
N ARG A 96 -0.51 14.84 -15.28
CA ARG A 96 0.12 13.60 -15.76
C ARG A 96 1.22 13.86 -16.81
N GLY A 97 2.45 13.47 -16.51
CA GLY A 97 3.58 13.45 -17.46
C GLY A 97 4.35 14.77 -17.59
N GLU A 98 4.02 15.76 -16.76
CA GLU A 98 4.72 17.05 -16.71
C GLU A 98 5.54 17.21 -15.42
N VAL A 99 6.44 18.20 -15.44
CA VAL A 99 7.30 18.56 -14.30
C VAL A 99 6.41 18.87 -13.09
N ALA A 100 6.75 18.33 -11.92
CA ALA A 100 6.08 18.70 -10.68
C ALA A 100 6.13 20.22 -10.52
N VAL A 101 4.96 20.86 -10.40
CA VAL A 101 4.90 22.21 -9.87
C VAL A 101 5.29 22.09 -8.40
N VAL A 102 6.54 22.43 -8.12
CA VAL A 102 7.07 22.62 -6.77
C VAL A 102 6.84 24.09 -6.44
N GLU A 103 5.89 24.35 -5.55
CA GLU A 103 5.79 25.71 -5.02
C GLU A 103 6.93 25.96 -4.04
N PRO A 104 7.52 27.18 -4.02
CA PRO A 104 8.59 27.50 -3.09
C PRO A 104 8.14 27.25 -1.65
N ALA A 105 9.08 26.79 -0.82
CA ALA A 105 8.91 26.72 0.63
C ALA A 105 8.30 28.03 1.16
N GLY A 106 7.07 27.97 1.67
CA GLY A 106 6.35 29.17 2.14
C GLY A 106 4.84 29.02 2.30
N VAL A 107 4.20 28.04 1.64
CA VAL A 107 2.77 27.76 1.87
C VAL A 107 2.63 27.01 3.20
N ARG A 108 2.04 27.68 4.19
CA ARG A 108 1.72 27.07 5.48
C ARG A 108 0.32 26.46 5.39
N VAL A 109 0.25 25.14 5.28
CA VAL A 109 -1.01 24.38 5.34
C VAL A 109 -1.23 23.99 6.81
N ARG A 110 -2.26 24.54 7.47
CA ARG A 110 -2.42 24.39 8.93
C ARG A 110 -2.88 23.00 9.33
N ASP A 111 -3.81 22.43 8.58
CA ASP A 111 -4.45 21.16 8.89
C ASP A 111 -4.89 20.43 7.60
N HIS A 112 -5.44 19.23 7.76
CA HIS A 112 -5.93 18.43 6.64
C HIS A 112 -7.11 19.06 5.91
N GLY A 113 -7.90 19.92 6.54
CA GLY A 113 -9.01 20.64 5.88
C GLY A 113 -8.47 21.62 4.86
N GLU A 114 -7.52 22.46 5.27
CA GLU A 114 -6.82 23.38 4.36
C GLU A 114 -6.03 22.63 3.29
N ALA A 115 -5.44 21.48 3.62
CA ALA A 115 -4.80 20.62 2.64
C ALA A 115 -5.78 20.15 1.54
N LEU A 116 -6.96 19.66 1.92
CA LEU A 116 -7.96 19.19 0.96
C LEU A 116 -8.56 20.33 0.14
N GLU A 117 -8.76 21.51 0.73
CA GLU A 117 -9.16 22.72 0.01
C GLU A 117 -8.14 23.06 -1.08
N LEU A 118 -6.84 22.98 -0.77
CA LEU A 118 -5.78 23.20 -1.74
C LEU A 118 -5.78 22.12 -2.85
N VAL A 119 -5.98 20.84 -2.51
CA VAL A 119 -6.13 19.77 -3.51
C VAL A 119 -7.27 20.10 -4.48
N ILE A 120 -8.43 20.48 -3.97
CA ILE A 120 -9.59 20.83 -4.80
C ILE A 120 -9.31 22.04 -5.67
N ALA A 121 -8.73 23.10 -5.12
CA ALA A 121 -8.37 24.29 -5.86
C ALA A 121 -7.41 23.97 -7.02
N ARG A 122 -6.44 23.07 -6.81
CA ARG A 122 -5.53 22.61 -7.88
C ARG A 122 -6.25 21.82 -8.95
N LEU A 123 -7.12 20.91 -8.54
CA LEU A 123 -7.88 20.11 -9.50
C LEU A 123 -8.80 20.98 -10.36
N LEU A 124 -9.28 22.11 -9.85
CA LEU A 124 -10.14 23.08 -10.54
C LEU A 124 -9.39 24.23 -11.25
N ALA A 125 -8.05 24.27 -11.19
CA ALA A 125 -7.29 25.38 -11.75
C ALA A 125 -7.61 25.55 -13.26
N PRO A 126 -7.97 26.75 -13.74
CA PRO A 126 -8.47 26.93 -15.12
C PRO A 126 -7.52 26.44 -16.22
N ASP A 127 -6.22 26.62 -16.03
CA ASP A 127 -5.20 26.36 -17.05
C ASP A 127 -4.47 25.02 -16.87
N SER A 128 -4.52 24.42 -15.67
CA SER A 128 -3.73 23.23 -15.31
C SER A 128 -4.52 22.16 -14.56
N GLY A 129 -5.76 22.44 -14.18
CA GLY A 129 -6.64 21.56 -13.43
C GLY A 129 -7.21 20.43 -14.28
N ALA A 130 -7.51 19.30 -13.62
CA ALA A 130 -8.09 18.12 -14.25
C ALA A 130 -9.63 18.07 -14.17
N LEU A 131 -10.25 19.04 -13.50
CA LEU A 131 -11.69 19.22 -13.31
C LEU A 131 -12.11 20.61 -13.82
N LYS A 132 -13.25 20.66 -14.50
CA LYS A 132 -13.94 21.92 -14.84
C LYS A 132 -14.83 22.38 -13.70
N ASP A 133 -15.44 21.43 -13.01
CA ASP A 133 -16.28 21.65 -11.85
C ASP A 133 -16.28 20.39 -10.95
N LEU A 134 -16.74 20.55 -9.71
CA LEU A 134 -16.75 19.47 -8.72
C LEU A 134 -17.74 18.34 -9.06
N GLY A 135 -18.75 18.60 -9.88
CA GLY A 135 -19.73 17.61 -10.31
C GLY A 135 -19.16 16.52 -11.21
N GLU A 136 -17.95 16.71 -11.75
CA GLU A 136 -17.23 15.67 -12.48
C GLU A 136 -16.65 14.56 -11.58
N VAL A 137 -16.55 14.79 -10.26
CA VAL A 137 -16.08 13.77 -9.31
C VAL A 137 -17.23 12.83 -8.97
N ALA A 138 -17.16 11.60 -9.48
CA ALA A 138 -18.20 10.59 -9.32
C ALA A 138 -18.15 9.88 -7.95
N ALA A 139 -16.95 9.78 -7.36
CA ALA A 139 -16.74 9.20 -6.03
C ALA A 139 -15.36 9.60 -5.48
N VAL A 140 -15.19 9.44 -4.17
CA VAL A 140 -13.89 9.57 -3.50
C VAL A 140 -13.54 8.26 -2.78
N GLY A 141 -12.36 7.72 -3.06
CA GLY A 141 -11.79 6.57 -2.37
C GLY A 141 -10.78 7.01 -1.31
N HIS A 142 -10.91 6.50 -0.09
CA HIS A 142 -10.03 6.80 1.04
C HIS A 142 -9.26 5.56 1.45
N ARG A 143 -7.93 5.66 1.48
CA ARG A 143 -7.12 4.65 2.15
C ARG A 143 -7.31 4.78 3.66
N VAL A 144 -7.71 3.68 4.29
CA VAL A 144 -7.79 3.55 5.75
C VAL A 144 -6.84 2.43 6.17
N VAL A 145 -5.99 2.66 7.17
CA VAL A 145 -4.99 1.66 7.55
C VAL A 145 -5.62 0.47 8.26
N HIS A 146 -6.48 0.70 9.25
CA HIS A 146 -7.03 -0.38 10.06
C HIS A 146 -8.56 -0.45 9.96
N GLY A 147 -9.08 -1.57 9.46
CA GLY A 147 -10.52 -1.88 9.40
C GLY A 147 -11.03 -2.79 10.53
N GLY A 148 -10.13 -3.25 11.41
CA GLY A 148 -10.47 -4.20 12.46
C GLY A 148 -10.98 -5.52 11.88
N ALA A 149 -11.67 -6.30 12.71
CA ALA A 149 -12.33 -7.53 12.26
C ALA A 149 -13.63 -7.24 11.47
N ARG A 150 -14.11 -5.99 11.50
CA ARG A 150 -15.41 -5.59 10.94
C ARG A 150 -15.39 -5.44 9.42
N PHE A 151 -14.27 -5.00 8.85
CA PHE A 151 -14.19 -4.70 7.41
C PHE A 151 -13.23 -5.63 6.67
N SER A 152 -13.81 -6.52 5.87
CA SER A 152 -13.09 -7.46 4.98
C SER A 152 -13.03 -7.01 3.51
N SER A 153 -13.64 -5.87 3.19
CA SER A 153 -13.64 -5.29 1.84
C SER A 153 -13.83 -3.77 1.90
N ALA A 154 -13.68 -3.09 0.76
CA ALA A 154 -14.06 -1.69 0.65
C ALA A 154 -15.55 -1.50 0.96
N VAL A 155 -15.91 -0.41 1.62
CA VAL A 155 -17.30 -0.09 1.99
C VAL A 155 -17.60 1.37 1.70
N ARG A 156 -18.87 1.65 1.35
CA ARG A 156 -19.36 3.03 1.29
C ARG A 156 -19.33 3.63 2.70
N VAL A 157 -18.81 4.84 2.82
CA VAL A 157 -18.77 5.54 4.11
C VAL A 157 -20.19 5.93 4.52
N THR A 158 -20.51 5.59 5.76
CA THR A 158 -21.71 6.01 6.51
C THR A 158 -21.27 6.48 7.91
N PRO A 159 -22.15 7.11 8.71
CA PRO A 159 -21.84 7.44 10.10
C PRO A 159 -21.34 6.23 10.92
N GLU A 160 -21.92 5.05 10.70
CA GLU A 160 -21.55 3.81 11.39
C GLU A 160 -20.16 3.31 10.95
N VAL A 161 -19.79 3.51 9.68
CA VAL A 161 -18.45 3.19 9.19
C VAL A 161 -17.42 4.15 9.79
N MET A 162 -17.73 5.44 9.88
CA MET A 162 -16.84 6.43 10.50
C MET A 162 -16.60 6.12 11.98
N SER A 163 -17.65 5.79 12.73
CA SER A 163 -17.54 5.37 14.12
C SER A 163 -16.69 4.11 14.28
N ALA A 164 -16.84 3.12 13.39
CA ALA A 164 -15.99 1.92 13.42
C ALA A 164 -14.50 2.20 13.10
N ILE A 165 -14.23 3.15 12.21
CA ILE A 165 -12.86 3.60 11.91
C ILE A 165 -12.23 4.30 13.11
N GLU A 166 -13.03 5.09 13.84
CA GLU A 166 -12.65 5.78 15.07
C GLU A 166 -12.34 4.79 16.20
N GLU A 167 -13.15 3.76 16.40
CA GLU A 167 -12.86 2.66 17.34
C GLU A 167 -11.53 1.97 17.03
N CYS A 168 -11.25 1.74 15.74
CA CYS A 168 -9.99 1.16 15.27
C CYS A 168 -8.78 2.09 15.42
N ALA A 169 -8.95 3.36 15.81
CA ALA A 169 -7.83 4.25 16.10
C ALA A 169 -6.98 3.78 17.28
N THR A 170 -7.56 2.99 18.20
CA THR A 170 -6.80 2.31 19.26
C THR A 170 -5.74 1.35 18.71
N LEU A 171 -5.99 0.74 17.55
CA LEU A 171 -5.09 -0.21 16.89
C LEU A 171 -4.11 0.48 15.92
N ALA A 172 -4.48 1.66 15.40
CA ALA A 172 -3.66 2.43 14.46
C ALA A 172 -3.72 3.94 14.76
N PRO A 173 -3.20 4.39 15.92
CA PRO A 173 -3.39 5.75 16.42
C PRO A 173 -2.73 6.82 15.54
N LEU A 174 -1.65 6.48 14.84
CA LEU A 174 -0.95 7.40 13.94
C LEU A 174 -1.55 7.45 12.52
N HIS A 175 -2.57 6.64 12.23
CA HIS A 175 -3.05 6.45 10.85
C HIS A 175 -4.56 6.60 10.68
N ASN A 176 -5.37 5.99 11.55
CA ASN A 176 -6.82 6.05 11.43
C ASN A 176 -7.38 7.46 11.70
N PRO A 177 -6.90 8.24 12.70
CA PRO A 177 -7.42 9.59 12.93
C PRO A 177 -7.22 10.54 11.74
N PRO A 178 -6.02 10.65 11.11
CA PRO A 178 -5.87 11.46 9.90
C PRO A 178 -6.75 11.01 8.73
N ALA A 179 -6.93 9.69 8.55
CA ALA A 179 -7.84 9.16 7.53
C ALA A 179 -9.30 9.59 7.79
N LEU A 180 -9.74 9.56 9.05
CA LEU A 180 -11.08 9.99 9.44
C LEU A 180 -11.29 11.50 9.23
N VAL A 181 -10.28 12.33 9.53
CA VAL A 181 -10.32 13.76 9.21
C VAL A 181 -10.44 13.97 7.70
N GLY A 182 -9.62 13.29 6.89
CA GLY A 182 -9.70 13.36 5.43
C GLY A 182 -11.06 12.97 4.87
N ILE A 183 -11.70 11.94 5.44
CA ILE A 183 -13.08 11.54 5.09
C ILE A 183 -14.08 12.66 5.39
N LYS A 184 -14.03 13.20 6.62
CA LYS A 184 -14.95 14.27 7.06
C LYS A 184 -14.81 15.53 6.19
N GLU A 185 -13.57 15.94 5.90
CA GLU A 185 -13.29 17.10 5.07
C GLU A 185 -13.68 16.89 3.60
N ALA A 186 -13.43 15.70 3.03
CA ALA A 186 -13.91 15.37 1.70
C ALA A 186 -15.44 15.38 1.60
N MET A 187 -16.16 14.92 2.63
CA MET A 187 -17.62 15.00 2.68
C MET A 187 -18.13 16.43 2.74
N ARG A 188 -17.46 17.31 3.49
CA ARG A 188 -17.78 18.73 3.59
C ARG A 188 -17.58 19.45 2.25
N LEU A 189 -16.45 19.19 1.58
CA LEU A 189 -16.05 19.88 0.36
C LEU A 189 -16.75 19.34 -0.91
N LEU A 190 -17.17 18.07 -0.90
CA LEU A 190 -17.85 17.40 -2.01
C LEU A 190 -19.21 16.86 -1.56
N PRO A 191 -20.17 17.76 -1.22
CA PRO A 191 -21.45 17.36 -0.67
C PRO A 191 -22.23 16.49 -1.67
N GLY A 192 -22.74 15.35 -1.19
CA GLY A 192 -23.49 14.39 -2.01
C GLY A 192 -22.64 13.42 -2.84
N VAL A 193 -21.32 13.63 -2.95
CA VAL A 193 -20.42 12.69 -3.64
C VAL A 193 -20.20 11.45 -2.77
N PRO A 194 -20.42 10.22 -3.31
CA PRO A 194 -20.17 8.99 -2.57
C PRO A 194 -18.70 8.86 -2.14
N GLN A 195 -18.50 8.57 -0.86
CA GLN A 195 -17.19 8.30 -0.28
C GLN A 195 -17.07 6.79 -0.02
N VAL A 196 -15.89 6.21 -0.25
CA VAL A 196 -15.60 4.78 -0.06
C VAL A 196 -14.34 4.64 0.78
N ALA A 197 -14.42 3.90 1.88
CA ALA A 197 -13.26 3.52 2.69
C ALA A 197 -12.68 2.20 2.18
N VAL A 198 -11.37 2.15 1.98
CA VAL A 198 -10.63 0.99 1.47
C VAL A 198 -9.51 0.65 2.46
N PHE A 199 -9.55 -0.55 3.04
CA PHE A 199 -8.74 -0.89 4.21
C PHE A 199 -7.48 -1.69 3.86
N ASP A 200 -6.32 -1.31 4.40
CA ASP A 200 -5.08 -2.08 4.23
C ASP A 200 -5.18 -3.49 4.84
N THR A 201 -6.03 -3.68 5.86
CA THR A 201 -6.24 -4.97 6.53
C THR A 201 -7.18 -5.92 5.77
N ALA A 202 -8.00 -5.41 4.84
CA ALA A 202 -9.10 -6.17 4.24
C ALA A 202 -8.63 -7.42 3.48
N PHE A 203 -7.52 -7.31 2.73
CA PHE A 203 -6.97 -8.42 1.94
C PHE A 203 -6.55 -9.62 2.79
N HIS A 204 -6.18 -9.38 4.04
CA HIS A 204 -5.74 -10.39 5.00
C HIS A 204 -6.88 -10.93 5.88
N SER A 205 -8.13 -10.55 5.62
CA SER A 205 -9.30 -11.10 6.33
C SER A 205 -9.48 -12.61 6.13
N THR A 206 -8.80 -13.20 5.13
CA THR A 206 -8.81 -14.64 4.85
C THR A 206 -7.78 -15.44 5.64
N LEU A 207 -6.96 -14.81 6.48
CA LEU A 207 -6.01 -15.52 7.34
C LEU A 207 -6.74 -16.57 8.19
N PRO A 208 -6.27 -17.83 8.24
CA PRO A 208 -6.84 -18.84 9.12
C PRO A 208 -6.46 -18.58 10.59
N PRO A 209 -7.21 -19.10 11.59
CA PRO A 209 -6.91 -18.91 13.02
C PRO A 209 -5.48 -19.21 13.42
N ARG A 210 -4.90 -20.29 12.88
CA ARG A 210 -3.50 -20.67 13.11
C ARG A 210 -2.46 -19.61 12.70
N ALA A 211 -2.81 -18.68 11.81
CA ALA A 211 -1.92 -17.64 11.30
C ALA A 211 -2.18 -16.27 11.95
N HIS A 212 -3.35 -16.08 12.59
CA HIS A 212 -3.70 -14.78 13.16
C HIS A 212 -3.90 -14.74 14.68
N VAL A 213 -4.07 -15.87 15.35
CA VAL A 213 -4.14 -15.92 16.82
C VAL A 213 -2.73 -15.96 17.37
N TYR A 214 -2.37 -14.99 18.20
CA TYR A 214 -1.10 -14.99 18.92
C TYR A 214 -1.12 -16.03 20.06
N ALA A 215 0.05 -16.58 20.39
CA ALA A 215 0.23 -17.51 21.51
C ALA A 215 0.21 -16.79 22.87
N LEU A 216 -0.89 -16.08 23.14
CA LEU A 216 -1.23 -15.42 24.40
C LEU A 216 -2.42 -16.14 25.04
N PRO A 217 -2.76 -15.87 26.32
CA PRO A 217 -4.03 -16.34 26.87
C PRO A 217 -5.18 -16.02 25.93
N TYR A 218 -5.97 -17.04 25.59
CA TYR A 218 -6.96 -16.95 24.51
C TYR A 218 -8.02 -15.86 24.73
N SER A 219 -8.26 -15.49 25.99
CA SER A 219 -9.15 -14.37 26.37
C SER A 219 -8.76 -13.03 25.72
N TYR A 220 -7.48 -12.78 25.43
CA TYR A 220 -7.06 -11.57 24.72
C TYR A 220 -7.59 -11.51 23.29
N TYR A 221 -7.68 -12.67 22.63
CA TYR A 221 -8.29 -12.75 21.31
C TYR A 221 -9.82 -12.60 21.41
N GLU A 222 -10.48 -13.33 22.31
CA GLU A 222 -11.94 -13.34 22.42
C GLU A 222 -12.53 -12.00 22.88
N GLN A 223 -11.91 -11.36 23.88
CA GLN A 223 -12.48 -10.17 24.53
C GLN A 223 -12.02 -8.87 23.88
N HIS A 224 -10.78 -8.84 23.36
CA HIS A 224 -10.17 -7.62 22.84
C HIS A 224 -9.87 -7.69 21.34
N GLY A 225 -10.09 -8.83 20.68
CA GLY A 225 -9.83 -8.99 19.26
C GLY A 225 -8.34 -8.85 18.90
N LEU A 226 -7.42 -9.12 19.83
CA LEU A 226 -5.99 -9.03 19.57
C LEU A 226 -5.55 -10.18 18.67
N ARG A 227 -5.18 -9.84 17.43
CA ARG A 227 -4.83 -10.79 16.37
C ARG A 227 -3.91 -10.14 15.35
N ARG A 228 -3.32 -10.96 14.49
CA ARG A 228 -2.71 -10.50 13.25
C ARG A 228 -3.79 -9.94 12.34
N TYR A 229 -3.60 -8.71 11.88
CA TYR A 229 -4.40 -8.09 10.84
C TYR A 229 -3.64 -8.03 9.51
N GLY A 230 -2.36 -7.65 9.55
CA GLY A 230 -1.55 -7.44 8.35
C GLY A 230 -1.92 -6.14 7.61
N PHE A 231 -0.96 -5.60 6.86
CA PHE A 231 -1.10 -4.34 6.11
C PHE A 231 -0.46 -4.45 4.73
N HIS A 232 -0.53 -3.36 3.95
CA HIS A 232 -0.25 -3.34 2.52
C HIS A 232 -1.25 -4.19 1.70
N GLY A 233 -2.43 -4.52 2.26
CA GLY A 233 -3.43 -5.33 1.58
C GLY A 233 -3.88 -4.77 0.24
N LEU A 234 -3.94 -3.44 0.08
CA LEU A 234 -4.27 -2.82 -1.21
C LEU A 234 -3.20 -3.08 -2.28
N SER A 235 -1.92 -3.06 -1.89
CA SER A 235 -0.82 -3.42 -2.79
C SER A 235 -0.87 -4.91 -3.15
N TYR A 236 -1.06 -5.79 -2.16
CA TYR A 236 -1.21 -7.22 -2.43
C TYR A 236 -2.42 -7.53 -3.30
N GLN A 237 -3.55 -6.87 -3.07
CA GLN A 237 -4.74 -7.02 -3.91
C GLN A 237 -4.46 -6.61 -5.35
N TYR A 238 -3.79 -5.48 -5.56
CA TYR A 238 -3.40 -5.01 -6.89
C TYR A 238 -2.43 -5.99 -7.56
N VAL A 239 -1.32 -6.34 -6.92
CA VAL A 239 -0.30 -7.20 -7.50
C VAL A 239 -0.83 -8.61 -7.75
N SER A 240 -1.65 -9.15 -6.85
CA SER A 240 -2.32 -10.45 -7.05
C SER A 240 -3.21 -10.43 -8.28
N ARG A 241 -4.01 -9.37 -8.47
CA ARG A 241 -4.85 -9.23 -9.66
C ARG A 241 -4.02 -9.13 -10.94
N ARG A 242 -2.95 -8.33 -10.94
CA ARG A 242 -2.07 -8.17 -12.12
C ARG A 242 -1.34 -9.47 -12.44
N LEU A 243 -0.91 -10.19 -11.42
CA LEU A 243 -0.31 -11.51 -11.55
C LEU A 243 -1.31 -12.49 -12.18
N ASP A 244 -2.54 -12.57 -11.66
CA ASP A 244 -3.59 -13.45 -12.20
C ASP A 244 -3.91 -13.15 -13.67
N GLU A 245 -4.03 -11.86 -14.03
CA GLU A 245 -4.20 -11.39 -15.41
C GLU A 245 -3.06 -11.89 -16.31
N SER A 246 -1.80 -11.77 -15.86
CA SER A 246 -0.63 -12.21 -16.64
C SER A 246 -0.48 -13.73 -16.73
N LEU A 247 -1.08 -14.48 -15.81
CA LEU A 247 -1.05 -15.95 -15.78
C LEU A 247 -2.25 -16.61 -16.46
N GLY A 248 -3.19 -15.80 -16.96
CA GLY A 248 -4.41 -16.28 -17.63
C GLY A 248 -5.48 -16.81 -16.68
N GLY A 249 -5.61 -16.21 -15.48
CA GLY A 249 -6.66 -16.59 -14.52
C GLY A 249 -6.35 -17.81 -13.64
N ARG A 250 -5.06 -18.17 -13.53
CA ARG A 250 -4.60 -19.39 -12.84
C ARG A 250 -3.95 -19.14 -11.49
N LEU A 251 -4.04 -17.93 -10.92
CA LEU A 251 -3.44 -17.62 -9.62
C LEU A 251 -3.89 -18.59 -8.52
N ARG A 252 -5.13 -19.08 -8.58
CA ARG A 252 -5.69 -20.02 -7.61
C ARG A 252 -5.01 -21.39 -7.62
N GLU A 253 -4.29 -21.74 -8.68
CA GLU A 253 -3.57 -23.02 -8.80
C GLU A 253 -2.15 -22.95 -8.23
N LEU A 254 -1.70 -21.76 -7.83
CA LEU A 254 -0.30 -21.49 -7.51
C LEU A 254 -0.08 -21.13 -6.04
N LYS A 255 1.09 -21.53 -5.54
CA LYS A 255 1.66 -21.12 -4.27
C LYS A 255 2.52 -19.89 -4.49
N VAL A 256 2.04 -18.74 -4.02
CA VAL A 256 2.67 -17.45 -4.31
C VAL A 256 3.16 -16.79 -3.04
N VAL A 257 4.37 -16.26 -3.07
CA VAL A 257 4.87 -15.33 -2.05
C VAL A 257 5.06 -13.97 -2.71
N ILE A 258 4.48 -12.92 -2.11
CA ILE A 258 4.63 -11.54 -2.58
C ILE A 258 5.36 -10.75 -1.50
N ALA A 259 6.50 -10.15 -1.84
CA ALA A 259 7.27 -9.26 -1.00
C ALA A 259 7.03 -7.81 -1.44
N HIS A 260 6.26 -7.05 -0.65
CA HIS A 260 6.13 -5.60 -0.80
C HIS A 260 7.25 -4.93 -0.02
N LEU A 261 8.27 -4.43 -0.74
CA LEU A 261 9.46 -3.84 -0.17
C LEU A 261 9.48 -2.34 -0.45
N GLY A 262 9.33 -1.54 0.60
CA GLY A 262 9.46 -0.08 0.57
C GLY A 262 10.05 0.42 1.89
N ASN A 263 9.81 1.68 2.23
CA ASN A 263 10.19 2.22 3.55
C ASN A 263 9.45 1.48 4.68
N GLY A 264 8.19 1.10 4.45
CA GLY A 264 7.56 -0.03 5.12
C GLY A 264 7.67 -1.28 4.27
N ALA A 265 7.96 -2.43 4.89
CA ALA A 265 8.13 -3.68 4.17
C ALA A 265 7.28 -4.78 4.80
N SER A 266 6.57 -5.53 3.97
CA SER A 266 5.90 -6.76 4.39
C SER A 266 5.99 -7.83 3.32
N ILE A 267 5.71 -9.06 3.71
CA ILE A 267 5.66 -10.20 2.80
C ILE A 267 4.44 -11.05 3.13
N THR A 268 3.81 -11.64 2.12
CA THR A 268 2.55 -12.38 2.24
C THR A 268 2.60 -13.70 1.49
N ALA A 269 2.05 -14.75 2.08
CA ALA A 269 1.82 -16.04 1.46
C ALA A 269 0.39 -16.13 0.91
N LEU A 270 0.26 -16.58 -0.34
CA LEU A 270 -1.03 -16.82 -0.99
C LEU A 270 -1.19 -18.30 -1.35
N ALA A 271 -2.34 -18.85 -0.99
CA ALA A 271 -2.84 -20.14 -1.47
C ALA A 271 -4.28 -19.96 -1.94
N ASP A 272 -4.67 -20.64 -3.03
CA ASP A 272 -5.99 -20.52 -3.66
C ASP A 272 -6.38 -19.05 -3.98
N GLY A 273 -5.37 -18.22 -4.28
CA GLY A 273 -5.53 -16.78 -4.53
C GLY A 273 -5.90 -15.95 -3.32
N ARG A 274 -5.76 -16.48 -2.09
CA ARG A 274 -6.11 -15.82 -0.82
C ARG A 274 -4.91 -15.69 0.09
N SER A 275 -4.88 -14.65 0.92
CA SER A 275 -3.86 -14.50 1.95
C SER A 275 -4.03 -15.58 3.03
N VAL A 276 -3.00 -16.38 3.23
CA VAL A 276 -2.95 -17.42 4.27
C VAL A 276 -1.91 -17.14 5.34
N ASP A 277 -0.96 -16.23 5.09
CA ASP A 277 -0.05 -15.66 6.09
C ASP A 277 0.48 -14.29 5.63
N THR A 278 0.90 -13.43 6.57
CA THR A 278 1.48 -12.11 6.30
C THR A 278 2.40 -11.67 7.44
N SER A 279 3.51 -10.99 7.12
CA SER A 279 4.56 -10.74 8.11
C SER A 279 4.17 -9.67 9.13
N MET A 280 3.35 -8.69 8.73
CA MET A 280 2.89 -7.66 9.66
C MET A 280 1.79 -8.20 10.57
N GLY A 281 1.73 -7.62 11.77
CA GLY A 281 1.02 -8.15 12.92
C GLY A 281 -0.32 -7.50 13.20
N LEU A 282 -0.59 -7.33 14.49
CA LEU A 282 -1.55 -6.38 15.05
C LEU A 282 -1.25 -4.96 14.55
N THR A 283 0.03 -4.61 14.48
CA THR A 283 0.53 -3.31 14.01
C THR A 283 1.50 -3.48 12.85
N PRO A 284 1.80 -2.40 12.10
CA PRO A 284 2.79 -2.44 11.02
C PRO A 284 4.26 -2.58 11.49
N LEU A 285 4.50 -2.87 12.78
CA LEU A 285 5.85 -3.01 13.33
C LEU A 285 6.43 -4.42 13.13
N GLU A 286 5.60 -5.46 13.25
CA GLU A 286 6.04 -6.86 13.13
C GLU A 286 6.52 -7.20 11.71
N GLY A 287 7.44 -8.16 11.60
CA GLY A 287 7.83 -8.75 10.33
C GLY A 287 9.23 -8.38 9.86
N LEU A 288 9.29 -7.88 8.64
CA LEU A 288 10.56 -7.51 8.00
C LEU A 288 11.20 -6.32 8.70
N MET A 289 12.53 -6.26 8.63
CA MET A 289 13.27 -5.02 8.89
C MET A 289 12.84 -3.98 7.85
N MET A 290 12.65 -2.71 8.27
CA MET A 290 12.16 -1.64 7.41
C MET A 290 13.08 -0.41 7.49
N GLY A 291 12.65 0.73 6.93
CA GLY A 291 13.45 1.97 6.94
C GLY A 291 13.82 2.43 8.36
N SER A 292 12.81 2.67 9.20
CA SER A 292 12.98 3.12 10.60
C SER A 292 12.39 2.14 11.64
N ARG A 293 11.77 1.06 11.18
CA ARG A 293 11.14 0.03 12.04
C ARG A 293 12.01 -1.21 12.14
N GLY A 294 12.11 -1.74 13.36
CA GLY A 294 12.95 -2.90 13.66
C GLY A 294 12.48 -4.21 13.01
N GLY A 295 11.16 -4.39 12.82
CA GLY A 295 10.61 -5.70 12.46
C GLY A 295 10.60 -6.63 13.67
N ASP A 296 10.76 -7.93 13.41
CA ASP A 296 10.81 -8.95 14.45
C ASP A 296 11.97 -8.75 15.44
N LEU A 297 11.62 -8.65 16.72
CA LEU A 297 12.53 -8.61 17.85
C LEU A 297 12.08 -9.58 18.94
N ASP A 298 12.99 -9.94 19.84
CA ASP A 298 12.67 -10.71 21.03
C ASP A 298 11.81 -9.84 21.99
N PRO A 299 10.61 -10.28 22.42
CA PRO A 299 9.85 -9.57 23.45
C PRO A 299 10.64 -9.36 24.76
N GLY A 300 11.54 -10.29 25.12
CA GLY A 300 12.41 -10.17 26.29
C GLY A 300 13.39 -9.00 26.19
N LEU A 301 13.89 -8.70 24.99
CA LEU A 301 14.74 -7.52 24.73
C LEU A 301 13.99 -6.22 25.02
N LEU A 302 12.69 -6.16 24.68
CA LEU A 302 11.88 -4.96 24.92
C LEU A 302 11.73 -4.69 26.42
N LEU A 303 11.46 -5.74 27.21
CA LEU A 303 11.38 -5.65 28.67
C LEU A 303 12.72 -5.27 29.29
N PHE A 304 13.82 -5.81 28.76
CA PHE A 304 15.17 -5.45 29.18
C PHE A 304 15.46 -3.96 28.96
N LEU A 305 15.15 -3.42 27.77
CA LEU A 305 15.36 -2.01 27.47
C LEU A 305 14.56 -1.09 28.42
N MET A 306 13.30 -1.42 28.69
CA MET A 306 12.50 -0.64 29.64
C MET A 306 13.10 -0.67 31.05
N ARG A 307 13.55 -1.84 31.52
CA ARG A 307 14.09 -1.99 32.88
C ARG A 307 15.47 -1.34 33.03
N GLU A 308 16.39 -1.65 32.13
CA GLU A 308 17.81 -1.33 32.29
C GLU A 308 18.18 0.04 31.70
N GLN A 309 17.44 0.50 30.68
CA GLN A 309 17.63 1.83 30.09
C GLN A 309 16.56 2.83 30.56
N GLY A 310 15.64 2.39 31.42
CA GLY A 310 14.59 3.25 32.00
C GLY A 310 13.60 3.80 30.97
N LEU A 311 13.48 3.17 29.80
CA LEU A 311 12.59 3.67 28.75
C LEU A 311 11.12 3.54 29.17
N SER A 312 10.39 4.64 29.02
CA SER A 312 8.92 4.64 29.03
C SER A 312 8.35 3.85 27.84
N VAL A 313 7.06 3.56 27.89
CA VAL A 313 6.34 2.89 26.80
C VAL A 313 6.42 3.71 25.52
N GLU A 314 6.32 5.03 25.65
CA GLU A 314 6.32 6.01 24.58
C GLU A 314 7.71 6.13 23.95
N GLU A 315 8.76 6.19 24.76
CA GLU A 315 10.15 6.20 24.28
C GLU A 315 10.50 4.88 23.57
N LEU A 316 10.09 3.74 24.12
CA LEU A 316 10.28 2.45 23.48
C LEU A 316 9.50 2.39 22.16
N ASN A 317 8.23 2.81 22.14
CA ASN A 317 7.43 2.85 20.92
C ASN A 317 8.07 3.75 19.84
N ASN A 318 8.62 4.90 20.24
CA ASN A 318 9.33 5.80 19.35
C ASN A 318 10.63 5.16 18.82
N LEU A 319 11.42 4.54 19.69
CA LEU A 319 12.63 3.80 19.30
C LEU A 319 12.31 2.73 18.25
N LEU A 320 11.27 1.94 18.49
CA LEU A 320 10.89 0.82 17.62
C LEU A 320 10.32 1.27 16.26
N ASN A 321 9.61 2.40 16.21
CA ASN A 321 8.98 2.90 14.98
C ASN A 321 9.83 3.89 14.17
N HIS A 322 10.69 4.65 14.85
CA HIS A 322 11.40 5.78 14.26
C HIS A 322 12.92 5.73 14.42
N GLY A 323 13.45 4.97 15.39
CA GLY A 323 14.89 4.88 15.66
C GLY A 323 15.56 3.55 15.30
N SER A 324 14.84 2.63 14.66
CA SER A 324 15.28 1.26 14.40
C SER A 324 15.48 0.99 12.89
N GLY A 325 15.52 -0.29 12.49
CA GLY A 325 15.56 -0.65 11.07
C GLY A 325 16.88 -0.28 10.37
N LEU A 326 16.80 0.06 9.08
CA LEU A 326 17.95 0.50 8.28
C LEU A 326 18.64 1.69 8.93
N LEU A 327 17.86 2.66 9.42
CA LEU A 327 18.37 3.83 10.12
C LEU A 327 19.15 3.45 11.38
N GLY A 328 18.56 2.63 12.25
CA GLY A 328 19.20 2.23 13.51
C GLY A 328 20.50 1.45 13.28
N LEU A 329 20.50 0.49 12.34
CA LEU A 329 21.70 -0.33 12.08
C LEU A 329 22.79 0.46 11.36
N SER A 330 22.44 1.20 10.29
CA SER A 330 23.42 1.98 9.53
C SER A 330 23.93 3.19 10.30
N GLY A 331 23.08 3.83 11.10
CA GLY A 331 23.33 5.15 11.66
C GLY A 331 23.35 6.27 10.60
N ARG A 332 22.90 6.00 9.37
CA ARG A 332 23.00 6.91 8.22
C ARG A 332 21.64 7.37 7.71
N SER A 333 20.81 6.46 7.23
CA SER A 333 19.55 6.80 6.56
C SER A 333 18.51 5.69 6.69
N ASN A 334 17.24 6.05 6.56
CA ASN A 334 16.13 5.10 6.43
C ASN A 334 15.81 4.78 4.95
N ASP A 335 16.53 5.37 3.99
CA ASP A 335 16.37 5.17 2.55
C ASP A 335 17.39 4.14 2.02
N MET A 336 16.89 3.10 1.35
CA MET A 336 17.74 2.03 0.80
C MET A 336 18.77 2.54 -0.22
N ARG A 337 18.48 3.62 -0.95
CA ARG A 337 19.41 4.19 -1.94
C ARG A 337 20.66 4.73 -1.25
N ASP A 338 20.49 5.41 -0.13
CA ASP A 338 21.60 5.93 0.67
C ASP A 338 22.39 4.80 1.33
N ILE A 339 21.70 3.73 1.77
CA ILE A 339 22.35 2.52 2.29
C ILE A 339 23.24 1.90 1.22
N LEU A 340 22.73 1.71 -0.01
CA LEU A 340 23.49 1.15 -1.12
C LEU A 340 24.68 2.04 -1.53
N ALA A 341 24.54 3.36 -1.46
CA ALA A 341 25.65 4.29 -1.66
C ALA A 341 26.73 4.10 -0.59
N GLY A 342 26.37 4.07 0.70
CA GLY A 342 27.32 3.80 1.79
C GLY A 342 28.00 2.43 1.65
N VAL A 343 27.25 1.41 1.24
CA VAL A 343 27.75 0.07 0.92
C VAL A 343 28.83 0.11 -0.18
N ALA A 344 28.66 0.94 -1.21
CA ALA A 344 29.63 1.14 -2.28
C ALA A 344 30.84 1.98 -1.84
N GLU A 345 30.65 2.90 -0.89
CA GLU A 345 31.70 3.69 -0.23
C GLU A 345 32.53 2.88 0.78
N GLY A 346 32.12 1.64 1.10
CA GLY A 346 32.81 0.76 2.06
C GLY A 346 32.37 0.93 3.52
N ASP A 347 31.23 1.58 3.77
CA ASP A 347 30.66 1.72 5.11
C ASP A 347 30.16 0.36 5.65
N GLU A 348 30.83 -0.14 6.70
CA GLU A 348 30.55 -1.43 7.32
C GLU A 348 29.16 -1.50 7.96
N ARG A 349 28.66 -0.39 8.52
CA ARG A 349 27.32 -0.36 9.14
C ARG A 349 26.23 -0.36 8.08
N CYS A 350 26.44 0.32 6.95
CA CYS A 350 25.54 0.23 5.81
C CYS A 350 25.52 -1.19 5.22
N ARG A 351 26.68 -1.86 5.14
CA ARG A 351 26.78 -3.27 4.73
C ARG A 351 26.00 -4.19 5.67
N LEU A 352 26.20 -4.05 6.98
CA LEU A 352 25.48 -4.81 7.99
C LEU A 352 23.96 -4.60 7.87
N ALA A 353 23.51 -3.35 7.72
CA ALA A 353 22.09 -3.03 7.58
C ALA A 353 21.47 -3.68 6.35
N PHE A 354 22.15 -3.62 5.20
CA PHE A 354 21.72 -4.25 3.96
C PHE A 354 21.67 -5.79 4.07
N ASP A 355 22.72 -6.40 4.61
CA ASP A 355 22.80 -7.86 4.75
C ASP A 355 21.73 -8.38 5.72
N ALA A 356 21.50 -7.68 6.84
CA ALA A 356 20.43 -8.01 7.78
C ALA A 356 19.04 -7.90 7.14
N TYR A 357 18.79 -6.85 6.34
CA TYR A 357 17.56 -6.64 5.60
C TYR A 357 17.28 -7.80 4.62
N CYS A 358 18.26 -8.14 3.77
CA CYS A 358 18.16 -9.25 2.83
C CYS A 358 18.00 -10.61 3.54
N TYR A 359 18.70 -10.81 4.66
CA TYR A 359 18.61 -12.05 5.44
C TYR A 359 17.21 -12.26 6.00
N ARG A 360 16.57 -11.21 6.53
CA ARG A 360 15.20 -11.29 7.05
C ARG A 360 14.19 -11.62 5.94
N ILE A 361 14.31 -10.98 4.78
CA ILE A 361 13.47 -11.31 3.61
C ILE A 361 13.64 -12.77 3.21
N LYS A 362 14.88 -13.25 3.11
CA LYS A 362 15.18 -14.65 2.76
C LYS A 362 14.54 -15.63 3.75
N LYS A 363 14.62 -15.36 5.06
CA LYS A 363 13.97 -16.19 6.09
C LYS A 363 12.46 -16.26 5.89
N TYR A 364 11.79 -15.13 5.64
CA TYR A 364 10.36 -15.10 5.42
C TYR A 364 9.93 -15.83 4.14
N VAL A 365 10.69 -15.69 3.04
CA VAL A 365 10.43 -16.48 1.82
C VAL A 365 10.50 -17.98 2.12
N GLY A 366 11.52 -18.42 2.87
CA GLY A 366 11.65 -19.82 3.28
C GLY A 366 10.50 -20.29 4.19
N ALA A 367 10.13 -19.48 5.19
CA ALA A 367 9.03 -19.77 6.09
C ALA A 367 7.71 -19.92 5.33
N TYR A 368 7.41 -19.00 4.41
CA TYR A 368 6.17 -19.05 3.65
C TYR A 368 6.14 -20.11 2.57
N ALA A 369 7.28 -20.45 1.96
CA ALA A 369 7.37 -21.66 1.15
C ALA A 369 7.04 -22.92 1.97
N ALA A 370 7.46 -22.99 3.24
CA ALA A 370 7.11 -24.10 4.12
C ALA A 370 5.61 -24.10 4.50
N VAL A 371 5.03 -22.93 4.83
CA VAL A 371 3.59 -22.77 5.11
C VAL A 371 2.74 -23.23 3.93
N LEU A 372 3.17 -22.92 2.70
CA LEU A 372 2.49 -23.30 1.46
C LEU A 372 2.77 -24.76 1.02
N GLY A 373 3.74 -25.43 1.65
CA GLY A 373 4.23 -26.74 1.21
C GLY A 373 4.83 -26.71 -0.21
N GLY A 374 5.52 -25.63 -0.57
CA GLY A 374 6.09 -25.37 -1.89
C GLY A 374 6.04 -23.88 -2.27
N LEU A 375 6.65 -23.52 -3.39
CA LEU A 375 6.64 -22.15 -3.92
C LEU A 375 6.71 -22.18 -5.44
N ASP A 376 5.68 -21.66 -6.11
CA ASP A 376 5.61 -21.58 -7.57
C ASP A 376 6.04 -20.20 -8.08
N VAL A 377 5.65 -19.13 -7.38
CA VAL A 377 5.92 -17.75 -7.78
C VAL A 377 6.40 -16.92 -6.59
N LEU A 378 7.50 -16.22 -6.76
CA LEU A 378 7.97 -15.17 -5.86
C LEU A 378 7.86 -13.82 -6.59
N VAL A 379 7.14 -12.87 -6.00
CA VAL A 379 6.96 -11.52 -6.56
C VAL A 379 7.63 -10.49 -5.65
N PHE A 380 8.33 -9.54 -6.26
CA PHE A 380 8.82 -8.33 -5.60
C PHE A 380 8.04 -7.13 -6.14
N THR A 381 7.68 -6.20 -5.26
CA THR A 381 6.96 -4.96 -5.58
C THR A 381 7.28 -3.89 -4.53
N GLY A 382 6.82 -2.66 -4.73
CA GLY A 382 7.10 -1.54 -3.84
C GLY A 382 8.42 -0.87 -4.22
N GLY A 383 8.67 0.32 -3.68
CA GLY A 383 9.76 1.18 -4.17
C GLY A 383 11.19 0.62 -4.01
N VAL A 384 11.41 -0.37 -3.15
CA VAL A 384 12.69 -1.08 -3.02
C VAL A 384 12.68 -2.43 -3.78
N GLY A 385 11.51 -3.02 -3.96
CA GLY A 385 11.37 -4.32 -4.64
C GLY A 385 11.34 -4.23 -6.16
N GLU A 386 10.89 -3.10 -6.70
CA GLU A 386 10.94 -2.70 -8.12
C GLU A 386 12.30 -2.10 -8.47
#